data_AF-A0A0P9EI34-F1
#
_entry.id   AF-A0A0P9EI34-F1
#
_cell.length_a   1.000
_cell.length_b   1.000
_cell.length_c   1.000
_cell.angle_alpha   90.00
_cell.angle_beta   90.00
_cell.angle_gamma   90.00
#
_symmetry.space_group_name_H-M   'P 1'
#
loop_
_entity.id
_entity.type
_entity.pdbx_description
1 polymer ?
#
loop_
_entity_poly.entity_id
_entity_poly.type
_entity_poly.pdbx_seq_one_letter_code
_entity_poly.pdbx_strand_id
1 'polypeptide(L)'
;MLDKHGGEPMKVGRNDPCPCGSGKKFKKCCIDKPEYNQVAAPAAPTEHTHDFPHGAGHDHNHNHDHNHDNHHDHSHHDDHHHDHEHSSQPGVIGASPVALWDNSSSQQSASSKRSKKSSRFEILSESMEVGLQQLESGDDEGAAGKWLQGWVWLLEYADSEGLKSLEAVDAHMRGEAGDSVSNWVQDFEACLGNLSMHDEDWAIVHLRMIRDLLSTFPDTDKEIIFAMRESEAETLFVLGRREEGDAHFADLVRDFPENAWSYMGWGDMYSPAFFQDRWAKDPSRAREIYKRGLGPEVTTDREEIEERIRLLGDE
;
A
#
# COMPACT_ATOMS: atom_id res chain seq x y z
N MET A 1 13.14 -46.94 -2.95
CA MET A 1 13.41 -47.74 -4.15
C MET A 1 14.67 -47.17 -4.79
N LEU A 2 15.72 -47.97 -4.94
CA LEU A 2 16.96 -47.59 -5.61
C LEU A 2 16.84 -47.98 -7.08
N ASP A 3 17.06 -47.03 -7.99
CA ASP A 3 17.12 -47.33 -9.42
C ASP A 3 18.57 -47.58 -9.88
N LYS A 4 18.70 -48.50 -10.82
CA LYS A 4 19.93 -49.16 -11.25
C LYS A 4 20.63 -48.39 -12.37
N HIS A 5 21.03 -47.15 -12.13
CA HIS A 5 22.00 -46.46 -12.99
C HIS A 5 22.79 -45.47 -12.13
N GLY A 6 24.03 -45.84 -11.75
CA GLY A 6 25.08 -45.03 -11.08
C GLY A 6 24.70 -43.61 -10.63
N GLY A 7 23.75 -43.50 -9.69
CA GLY A 7 22.95 -42.29 -9.49
C GLY A 7 23.56 -41.32 -8.50
N GLU A 8 23.78 -40.09 -8.96
CA GLU A 8 23.95 -38.92 -8.09
C GLU A 8 22.75 -38.78 -7.14
N PRO A 9 22.96 -38.31 -5.89
CA PRO A 9 21.87 -38.13 -4.95
C PRO A 9 20.88 -37.10 -5.51
N MET A 10 19.65 -37.54 -5.77
CA MET A 10 18.53 -36.67 -6.15
C MET A 10 18.41 -35.55 -5.11
N LYS A 11 18.71 -34.31 -5.52
CA LYS A 11 18.46 -33.12 -4.71
C LYS A 11 16.96 -32.94 -4.59
N VAL A 12 16.37 -33.50 -3.53
CA VAL A 12 14.95 -33.29 -3.24
C VAL A 12 14.79 -31.90 -2.62
N GLY A 13 13.89 -31.09 -3.18
CA GLY A 13 13.61 -29.75 -2.67
C GLY A 13 12.96 -29.82 -1.29
N ARG A 14 13.29 -28.86 -0.42
CA ARG A 14 12.78 -28.79 0.96
C ARG A 14 11.23 -28.82 1.04
N ASN A 15 10.54 -28.31 0.02
CA ASN A 15 9.08 -28.24 -0.05
C ASN A 15 8.43 -29.37 -0.87
N ASP A 16 9.21 -30.23 -1.53
CA ASP A 16 8.70 -31.30 -2.40
C ASP A 16 8.05 -32.42 -1.59
N PRO A 17 7.17 -33.25 -2.20
CA PRO A 17 6.64 -34.45 -1.58
C PRO A 17 7.76 -35.36 -1.09
N CYS A 18 7.66 -35.81 0.16
CA CYS A 18 8.73 -36.58 0.79
C CYS A 18 8.88 -37.96 0.11
N PRO A 19 10.10 -38.36 -0.31
CA PRO A 19 10.34 -39.58 -1.07
C PRO A 19 10.12 -40.87 -0.28
N CYS A 20 9.85 -40.79 1.03
CA CYS A 20 9.45 -41.94 1.83
C CYS A 20 7.97 -42.35 1.63
N GLY A 21 7.22 -41.64 0.78
CA GLY A 21 5.83 -41.96 0.46
C GLY A 21 4.82 -41.51 1.52
N SER A 22 5.20 -40.61 2.44
CA SER A 22 4.32 -40.16 3.53
C SER A 22 3.26 -39.12 3.11
N GLY A 23 3.34 -38.59 1.89
CA GLY A 23 2.48 -37.50 1.39
C GLY A 23 2.77 -36.12 1.99
N LYS A 24 3.72 -36.00 2.94
CA LYS A 24 4.11 -34.73 3.58
C LYS A 24 5.25 -34.05 2.81
N LYS A 25 5.40 -32.72 2.95
CA LYS A 25 6.58 -31.98 2.43
C LYS A 25 7.88 -32.49 3.09
N PHE A 26 8.99 -32.57 2.35
CA PHE A 26 10.27 -33.14 2.82
C PHE A 26 10.75 -32.50 4.13
N LYS A 27 10.65 -31.16 4.27
CA LYS A 27 10.97 -30.41 5.49
C LYS A 27 10.20 -30.77 6.73
N LYS A 28 9.01 -31.36 6.57
CA LYS A 28 8.14 -31.77 7.69
C LYS A 28 8.22 -33.29 7.93
N CYS A 29 9.16 -34.00 7.30
CA CYS A 29 9.20 -35.45 7.34
C CYS A 29 10.62 -36.03 7.50
N CYS A 30 11.44 -36.03 6.46
CA CYS A 30 12.73 -36.76 6.44
C CYS A 30 13.97 -35.85 6.39
N ILE A 31 13.79 -34.53 6.48
CA ILE A 31 14.89 -33.56 6.35
C ILE A 31 16.03 -33.76 7.35
N ASP A 32 15.71 -34.16 8.59
CA ASP A 32 16.71 -34.35 9.64
C ASP A 32 17.23 -35.80 9.72
N LYS A 33 16.80 -36.68 8.79
CA LYS A 33 17.26 -38.07 8.79
C LYS A 33 18.64 -38.18 8.14
N PRO A 34 19.58 -38.91 8.75
CA PRO A 34 20.97 -38.98 8.28
C PRO A 34 21.09 -39.58 6.87
N GLU A 35 20.11 -40.38 6.44
CA GLU A 35 20.02 -40.96 5.10
C GLU A 35 19.83 -39.92 3.98
N TYR A 36 19.38 -38.70 4.29
CA TYR A 36 19.08 -37.66 3.31
C TYR A 36 19.86 -36.35 3.52
N ASN A 37 20.70 -36.26 4.56
CA ASN A 37 21.31 -35.01 5.01
C ASN A 37 22.81 -34.89 4.65
N GLN A 38 23.26 -35.49 3.54
CA GLN A 38 24.66 -35.46 3.11
C GLN A 38 24.87 -34.88 1.71
N VAL A 39 24.52 -33.60 1.48
CA VAL A 39 25.20 -32.79 0.43
C VAL A 39 25.06 -31.29 0.73
N ALA A 40 26.00 -30.68 1.46
CA ALA A 40 26.18 -29.22 1.47
C ALA A 40 27.59 -28.82 1.93
N ALA A 41 28.45 -28.44 0.98
CA ALA A 41 29.53 -27.48 1.18
C ALA A 41 29.72 -26.69 -0.13
N PRO A 42 29.80 -25.34 -0.11
CA PRO A 42 29.94 -24.54 -1.32
C PRO A 42 31.42 -24.37 -1.73
N ALA A 43 31.69 -24.36 -3.04
CA ALA A 43 32.96 -23.89 -3.62
C ALA A 43 32.77 -22.54 -4.33
N ALA A 44 33.83 -21.72 -4.28
CA ALA A 44 33.93 -20.31 -4.68
C ALA A 44 33.80 -20.05 -6.21
N PRO A 45 33.69 -18.79 -6.67
CA PRO A 45 33.28 -18.46 -8.04
C PRO A 45 34.47 -18.40 -9.02
N THR A 46 34.22 -18.82 -10.26
CA THR A 46 35.08 -18.51 -11.42
C THR A 46 34.25 -17.82 -12.49
N GLU A 47 34.78 -16.71 -12.97
CA GLU A 47 34.32 -15.93 -14.12
C GLU A 47 34.12 -16.80 -15.36
N HIS A 48 33.06 -16.54 -16.14
CA HIS A 48 33.04 -16.86 -17.56
C HIS A 48 32.10 -15.93 -18.34
N THR A 49 32.69 -15.32 -19.36
CA THR A 49 32.15 -14.46 -20.41
C THR A 49 31.42 -15.27 -21.49
N HIS A 50 30.29 -14.76 -22.00
CA HIS A 50 29.72 -15.00 -23.35
C HIS A 50 28.74 -13.82 -23.58
N ASP A 51 28.89 -12.86 -24.50
CA ASP A 51 29.20 -12.81 -25.94
C ASP A 51 28.08 -13.36 -26.85
N PHE A 52 27.56 -12.48 -27.74
CA PHE A 52 26.52 -12.57 -28.80
C PHE A 52 25.03 -12.30 -28.45
N PRO A 53 24.22 -11.77 -29.40
CA PRO A 53 24.37 -10.51 -30.14
C PRO A 53 23.09 -9.63 -30.10
N HIS A 54 23.27 -8.32 -30.22
CA HIS A 54 22.17 -7.36 -30.36
C HIS A 54 21.51 -7.42 -31.75
N GLY A 55 20.17 -7.42 -31.78
CA GLY A 55 19.36 -7.21 -32.97
C GLY A 55 18.25 -6.20 -32.69
N ALA A 56 18.39 -5.02 -33.31
CA ALA A 56 17.39 -4.04 -33.72
C ALA A 56 16.07 -3.98 -32.92
N GLY A 57 15.71 -2.92 -32.21
CA GLY A 57 15.87 -1.51 -32.53
C GLY A 57 14.47 -0.92 -32.72
N HIS A 58 14.08 0.02 -31.87
CA HIS A 58 13.25 1.15 -32.28
C HIS A 58 13.52 2.32 -31.36
N ASP A 59 14.16 3.30 -31.98
CA ASP A 59 14.45 4.64 -31.55
C ASP A 59 13.16 5.45 -31.72
N HIS A 60 12.71 6.19 -30.70
CA HIS A 60 12.74 7.65 -30.74
C HIS A 60 11.83 8.33 -29.70
N ASN A 61 12.45 9.35 -29.11
CA ASN A 61 11.93 10.68 -28.79
C ASN A 61 11.20 10.92 -27.46
N HIS A 62 11.97 11.51 -26.55
CA HIS A 62 11.48 12.51 -25.63
C HIS A 62 10.83 13.68 -26.38
N ASN A 63 9.68 14.12 -25.91
CA ASN A 63 9.35 15.55 -25.95
C ASN A 63 8.63 15.88 -24.64
N HIS A 64 9.30 16.66 -23.79
CA HIS A 64 8.64 17.41 -22.73
C HIS A 64 7.84 18.54 -23.37
N ASP A 65 6.60 18.72 -22.93
CA ASP A 65 5.98 20.04 -22.91
C ASP A 65 5.06 20.10 -21.68
N HIS A 66 5.41 20.99 -20.74
CA HIS A 66 4.50 21.41 -19.69
C HIS A 66 3.61 22.51 -20.25
N ASN A 67 2.30 22.40 -20.06
CA ASN A 67 1.52 23.58 -19.70
C ASN A 67 0.25 23.20 -18.93
N HIS A 68 0.04 23.91 -17.82
CA HIS A 68 -1.17 23.92 -17.00
C HIS A 68 -2.39 24.40 -17.79
N ASP A 69 -3.57 23.85 -17.49
CA ASP A 69 -4.74 24.62 -17.04
C ASP A 69 -5.93 23.69 -16.68
N ASN A 70 -6.66 24.11 -15.64
CA ASN A 70 -7.86 23.50 -15.07
C ASN A 70 -8.97 23.15 -16.09
N HIS A 71 -9.53 21.94 -15.99
CA HIS A 71 -10.95 21.65 -15.68
C HIS A 71 -11.36 20.23 -16.11
N HIS A 72 -11.93 19.50 -15.16
CA HIS A 72 -12.95 18.46 -15.21
C HIS A 72 -13.14 17.55 -16.45
N ASP A 73 -13.09 16.25 -16.12
CA ASP A 73 -14.12 15.22 -16.38
C ASP A 73 -14.06 14.43 -17.70
N HIS A 74 -13.68 13.15 -17.56
CA HIS A 74 -14.52 11.98 -17.86
C HIS A 74 -13.64 10.73 -17.81
N SER A 75 -13.73 9.98 -16.71
CA SER A 75 -13.26 8.59 -16.65
C SER A 75 -14.21 7.73 -17.50
N HIS A 76 -13.89 7.58 -18.78
CA HIS A 76 -14.38 6.45 -19.55
C HIS A 76 -13.74 5.18 -18.98
N HIS A 77 -14.55 4.40 -18.27
CA HIS A 77 -14.32 2.98 -18.07
C HIS A 77 -14.40 2.28 -19.44
N ASP A 78 -13.27 2.21 -20.14
CA ASP A 78 -13.03 1.14 -21.08
C ASP A 78 -12.46 -0.04 -20.28
N ASP A 79 -13.31 -1.05 -20.08
CA ASP A 79 -12.95 -2.36 -19.56
C ASP A 79 -11.93 -3.05 -20.50
N HIS A 80 -10.67 -2.66 -20.37
CA HIS A 80 -9.56 -3.46 -20.82
C HIS A 80 -9.19 -4.44 -19.70
N HIS A 81 -9.79 -5.62 -19.75
CA HIS A 81 -9.27 -6.82 -19.09
C HIS A 81 -7.84 -7.07 -19.57
N HIS A 82 -6.86 -6.51 -18.84
CA HIS A 82 -5.52 -7.06 -18.81
C HIS A 82 -5.54 -8.20 -17.80
N ASP A 83 -5.60 -9.43 -18.32
CA ASP A 83 -5.25 -10.63 -17.54
C ASP A 83 -3.77 -10.52 -17.14
N HIS A 84 -3.51 -9.84 -16.02
CA HIS A 84 -2.27 -10.01 -15.30
C HIS A 84 -2.37 -11.35 -14.56
N GLU A 85 -1.84 -12.38 -15.20
CA GLU A 85 -1.55 -13.65 -14.56
C GLU A 85 -0.60 -13.36 -13.39
N HIS A 86 -1.15 -13.19 -12.19
CA HIS A 86 -0.38 -13.08 -10.95
C HIS A 86 0.34 -14.41 -10.73
N SER A 87 1.50 -14.54 -11.36
CA SER A 87 2.53 -15.51 -11.01
C SER A 87 2.96 -15.18 -9.59
N SER A 88 2.26 -15.79 -8.63
CA SER A 88 2.64 -15.79 -7.22
C SER A 88 3.95 -16.57 -7.10
N GLN A 89 5.07 -15.91 -7.42
CA GLN A 89 6.37 -16.42 -7.05
C GLN A 89 6.45 -16.44 -5.53
N PRO A 90 6.85 -17.55 -4.89
CA PRO A 90 7.04 -17.57 -3.44
C PRO A 90 8.36 -16.85 -3.12
N GLY A 91 8.31 -15.52 -3.09
CA GLY A 91 9.39 -14.62 -2.76
C GLY A 91 9.48 -14.36 -1.26
N VAL A 92 10.68 -14.57 -0.71
CA VAL A 92 11.23 -14.04 0.56
C VAL A 92 10.42 -14.31 1.85
N ILE A 93 11.08 -14.92 2.85
CA ILE A 93 10.59 -14.91 4.23
C ILE A 93 10.80 -13.49 4.77
N GLY A 94 9.96 -12.55 4.32
CA GLY A 94 9.88 -11.17 4.83
C GLY A 94 9.14 -11.16 6.17
N ALA A 95 9.42 -10.16 7.00
CA ALA A 95 8.60 -9.90 8.18
C ALA A 95 7.18 -9.52 7.71
N SER A 96 6.13 -9.91 8.45
CA SER A 96 4.76 -9.45 8.19
C SER A 96 4.71 -7.91 8.19
N PRO A 97 3.78 -7.27 7.44
CA PRO A 97 3.64 -5.81 7.43
C PRO A 97 3.55 -5.19 8.82
N VAL A 98 2.82 -5.83 9.74
CA VAL A 98 2.74 -5.40 11.14
C VAL A 98 4.10 -5.49 11.84
N ALA A 99 4.86 -6.55 11.57
CA ALA A 99 6.21 -6.67 12.11
C ALA A 99 7.20 -5.67 11.47
N LEU A 100 7.03 -5.30 10.19
CA LEU A 100 7.79 -4.23 9.55
C LEU A 100 7.52 -2.89 10.23
N TRP A 101 6.25 -2.59 10.52
CA TRP A 101 5.85 -1.42 11.29
C TRP A 101 6.49 -1.39 12.68
N ASP A 102 6.33 -2.46 13.45
CA ASP A 102 6.82 -2.55 14.83
C ASP A 102 8.36 -2.47 14.88
N ASN A 103 9.05 -3.07 13.90
CA ASN A 103 10.51 -3.01 13.79
C ASN A 103 11.01 -1.62 13.37
N SER A 104 10.32 -0.95 12.44
CA SER A 104 10.69 0.40 12.00
C SER A 104 10.60 1.39 13.17
N SER A 105 9.55 1.25 13.99
CA SER A 105 9.37 2.01 15.23
C SER A 105 10.45 1.71 16.27
N SER A 106 10.94 0.47 16.33
CA SER A 106 11.92 0.03 17.34
C SER A 106 13.37 0.38 16.97
N GLN A 107 13.74 0.29 15.68
CA GLN A 107 15.13 0.45 15.23
C GLN A 107 15.65 1.89 15.30
N GLN A 108 14.78 2.91 15.24
CA GLN A 108 15.21 4.32 15.32
C GLN A 108 15.62 4.74 16.73
N SER A 109 15.01 4.15 17.78
CA SER A 109 15.42 4.37 19.18
C SER A 109 16.91 4.02 19.46
N ALA A 110 17.52 3.16 18.64
CA ALA A 110 18.89 2.70 18.77
C ALA A 110 19.92 3.50 17.94
N SER A 111 19.48 4.32 16.96
CA SER A 111 20.36 4.87 15.91
C SER A 111 20.89 6.28 16.19
N SER A 112 20.68 6.84 17.38
CA SER A 112 21.08 8.20 17.81
C SER A 112 22.62 8.44 17.90
N LYS A 113 23.45 7.62 17.24
CA LYS A 113 24.91 7.78 17.18
C LYS A 113 25.46 7.54 15.77
N ARG A 114 25.25 8.49 14.85
CA ARG A 114 26.07 8.57 13.62
C ARG A 114 26.47 10.01 13.27
N SER A 115 27.68 10.14 12.77
CA SER A 115 28.52 11.35 12.74
C SER A 115 28.43 12.11 11.41
N LYS A 116 28.34 13.45 11.52
CA LYS A 116 28.88 14.52 10.65
C LYS A 116 29.18 14.18 9.19
N LYS A 117 28.22 14.51 8.30
CA LYS A 117 28.31 15.28 7.03
C LYS A 117 27.15 14.99 6.06
N SER A 118 26.09 14.34 6.51
CA SER A 118 24.89 14.11 5.71
C SER A 118 23.81 15.16 5.98
N SER A 119 22.97 15.43 4.98
CA SER A 119 21.76 16.25 5.13
C SER A 119 20.89 15.64 6.23
N ARG A 120 20.24 16.51 7.02
CA ARG A 120 19.34 16.06 8.09
C ARG A 120 18.17 15.25 7.55
N PHE A 121 17.87 15.34 6.24
CA PHE A 121 16.74 14.71 5.57
C PHE A 121 17.11 13.50 4.70
N GLU A 122 18.37 13.07 4.66
CA GLU A 122 18.83 11.98 3.77
C GLU A 122 17.96 10.72 3.88
N ILE A 123 17.58 10.33 5.09
CA ILE A 123 16.75 9.14 5.34
C ILE A 123 15.38 9.28 4.68
N LEU A 124 14.74 10.44 4.82
CA LEU A 124 13.41 10.68 4.27
C LEU A 124 13.49 10.80 2.75
N SER A 125 14.42 11.60 2.22
CA SER A 125 14.61 11.74 0.77
C SER A 125 14.93 10.42 0.09
N GLU A 126 15.81 9.59 0.66
CA GLU A 126 16.12 8.25 0.13
C GLU A 126 14.90 7.32 0.20
N SER A 127 14.11 7.42 1.27
CA SER A 127 12.87 6.64 1.41
C SER A 127 11.87 7.00 0.31
N MET A 128 11.61 8.29 0.11
CA MET A 128 10.72 8.80 -0.92
C MET A 128 11.14 8.33 -2.31
N GLU A 129 12.40 8.56 -2.70
CA GLU A 129 12.94 8.25 -4.03
C GLU A 129 12.91 6.73 -4.31
N VAL A 130 13.43 5.92 -3.38
CA VAL A 130 13.50 4.46 -3.59
C VAL A 130 12.10 3.85 -3.61
N GLY A 131 11.21 4.28 -2.72
CA GLY A 131 9.84 3.74 -2.72
C GLY A 131 9.07 4.12 -3.97
N LEU A 132 9.26 5.33 -4.52
CA LEU A 132 8.66 5.72 -5.80
C LEU A 132 9.17 4.84 -6.95
N GLN A 133 10.48 4.57 -7.02
CA GLN A 133 11.05 3.65 -8.02
C GLN A 133 10.47 2.23 -7.90
N GLN A 134 10.24 1.76 -6.68
CA GLN A 134 9.64 0.44 -6.46
C GLN A 134 8.18 0.42 -6.92
N LEU A 135 7.41 1.45 -6.60
CA LEU A 135 6.01 1.60 -7.04
C LEU A 135 5.92 1.64 -8.58
N GLU A 136 6.77 2.42 -9.24
CA GLU A 136 6.85 2.48 -10.71
C GLU A 136 7.22 1.14 -11.35
N SER A 137 7.93 0.27 -10.61
CA SER A 137 8.27 -1.08 -11.05
C SER A 137 7.20 -2.13 -10.74
N GLY A 138 6.11 -1.75 -10.06
CA GLY A 138 5.03 -2.64 -9.61
C GLY A 138 5.33 -3.44 -8.34
N ASP A 139 6.31 -3.01 -7.53
CA ASP A 139 6.66 -3.59 -6.23
C ASP A 139 6.03 -2.79 -5.08
N ASP A 140 4.70 -2.82 -5.00
CA ASP A 140 3.91 -2.05 -4.03
C ASP A 140 4.28 -2.40 -2.57
N GLU A 141 4.46 -3.68 -2.26
CA GLU A 141 4.88 -4.12 -0.91
C GLU A 141 6.28 -3.62 -0.56
N GLY A 142 7.20 -3.65 -1.52
CA GLY A 142 8.54 -3.12 -1.36
C GLY A 142 8.54 -1.61 -1.15
N ALA A 143 7.74 -0.88 -1.94
CA ALA A 143 7.54 0.56 -1.81
C ALA A 143 7.00 0.92 -0.42
N ALA A 144 5.91 0.27 0.01
CA ALA A 144 5.34 0.46 1.34
C ALA A 144 6.36 0.15 2.45
N GLY A 145 7.12 -0.94 2.32
CA GLY A 145 8.19 -1.29 3.26
C GLY A 145 9.30 -0.24 3.36
N LYS A 146 9.66 0.42 2.26
CA LYS A 146 10.66 1.50 2.25
C LYS A 146 10.07 2.81 2.80
N TRP A 147 8.85 3.15 2.42
CA TRP A 147 8.16 4.36 2.88
C TRP A 147 7.85 4.33 4.37
N LEU A 148 7.58 3.17 4.95
CA LEU A 148 7.46 3.00 6.40
C LEU A 148 8.69 3.50 7.18
N GLN A 149 9.89 3.31 6.65
CA GLN A 149 11.12 3.79 7.32
C GLN A 149 11.21 5.32 7.30
N GLY A 150 10.82 5.94 6.18
CA GLY A 150 10.71 7.39 6.05
C GLY A 150 9.61 7.96 6.95
N TRP A 151 8.50 7.24 7.08
CA TRP A 151 7.35 7.65 7.90
C TRP A 151 7.71 7.76 9.38
N VAL A 152 8.33 6.73 9.97
CA VAL A 152 8.74 6.79 11.38
C VAL A 152 9.75 7.93 11.60
N TRP A 153 10.67 8.13 10.66
CA TRP A 153 11.62 9.25 10.73
C TRP A 153 10.90 10.61 10.71
N LEU A 154 9.90 10.76 9.82
CA LEU A 154 9.11 11.97 9.70
C LEU A 154 8.36 12.30 11.00
N LEU A 155 7.74 11.30 11.63
CA LEU A 155 7.04 11.49 12.91
C LEU A 155 7.99 11.96 14.01
N GLU A 156 9.16 11.31 14.16
CA GLU A 156 10.18 11.71 15.14
C GLU A 156 10.69 13.14 14.86
N TYR A 157 10.92 13.45 13.59
CA TYR A 157 11.35 14.76 13.15
C TYR A 157 10.32 15.83 13.51
N ALA A 158 9.06 15.60 13.16
CA ALA A 158 7.96 16.52 13.42
C ALA A 158 7.78 16.77 14.92
N ASP A 159 7.85 15.73 15.76
CA ASP A 159 7.80 15.88 17.21
C ASP A 159 8.98 16.71 17.73
N SER A 160 10.21 16.42 17.28
CA SER A 160 11.42 17.11 17.72
C SER A 160 11.45 18.61 17.37
N GLU A 161 10.85 18.97 16.24
CA GLU A 161 10.77 20.35 15.75
C GLU A 161 9.43 21.03 16.12
N GLY A 162 8.49 20.30 16.73
CA GLY A 162 7.17 20.81 17.11
C GLY A 162 6.27 21.15 15.92
N LEU A 163 6.42 20.45 14.80
CA LEU A 163 5.66 20.67 13.58
C LEU A 163 4.29 19.97 13.66
N LYS A 164 3.24 20.66 13.22
CA LYS A 164 1.84 20.20 13.32
C LYS A 164 1.09 20.16 11.99
N SER A 165 1.80 20.36 10.87
CA SER A 165 1.25 20.27 9.53
C SER A 165 2.30 19.77 8.54
N LEU A 166 1.89 19.09 7.47
CA LEU A 166 2.81 18.63 6.41
C LEU A 166 3.46 19.82 5.68
N GLU A 167 2.75 20.94 5.53
CA GLU A 167 3.25 22.17 4.93
C GLU A 167 4.37 22.80 5.76
N ALA A 168 4.32 22.64 7.09
CA ALA A 168 5.39 23.08 7.99
C ALA A 168 6.65 22.22 7.83
N VAL A 169 6.48 20.91 7.59
CA VAL A 169 7.59 19.99 7.27
C VAL A 169 8.18 20.35 5.90
N ASP A 170 7.35 20.50 4.87
CA ASP A 170 7.80 20.93 3.54
C ASP A 170 8.56 22.26 3.61
N ALA A 171 8.08 23.20 4.42
CA ALA A 171 8.74 24.46 4.66
C ALA A 171 10.16 24.33 5.27
N HIS A 172 10.37 23.34 6.13
CA HIS A 172 11.67 22.98 6.71
C HIS A 172 12.57 22.25 5.73
N MET A 173 11.99 21.49 4.80
CA MET A 173 12.71 20.67 3.82
C MET A 173 13.04 21.39 2.52
N ARG A 174 12.50 22.59 2.31
CA ARG A 174 12.74 23.41 1.11
C ARG A 174 14.23 23.50 0.75
N GLY A 175 14.59 22.87 -0.36
CA GLY A 175 15.94 22.88 -0.93
C GLY A 175 16.81 21.67 -0.57
N GLU A 176 16.34 20.77 0.30
CA GLU A 176 17.05 19.52 0.68
C GLU A 176 16.30 18.25 0.25
N ALA A 177 14.99 18.32 0.06
CA ALA A 177 14.19 17.25 -0.55
C ALA A 177 13.78 17.63 -1.97
N GLY A 178 13.85 16.65 -2.89
CA GLY A 178 13.47 16.81 -4.28
C GLY A 178 11.95 16.92 -4.47
N ASP A 179 11.19 16.21 -3.65
CA ASP A 179 9.73 16.09 -3.74
C ASP A 179 9.02 16.64 -2.49
N SER A 180 7.75 17.00 -2.62
CA SER A 180 6.91 17.46 -1.52
C SER A 180 6.52 16.29 -0.61
N VAL A 181 6.73 16.47 0.69
CA VAL A 181 6.31 15.52 1.73
C VAL A 181 4.80 15.37 1.73
N SER A 182 4.02 16.43 1.51
CA SER A 182 2.56 16.29 1.44
C SER A 182 2.11 15.41 0.27
N ASN A 183 2.78 15.47 -0.87
CA ASN A 183 2.47 14.59 -2.00
C ASN A 183 2.87 13.15 -1.70
N TRP A 184 4.10 12.96 -1.22
CA TRP A 184 4.60 11.63 -0.87
C TRP A 184 3.73 10.93 0.19
N VAL A 185 3.23 11.65 1.19
CA VAL A 185 2.34 11.08 2.20
C VAL A 185 1.02 10.60 1.59
N GLN A 186 0.49 11.30 0.58
CA GLN A 186 -0.71 10.87 -0.14
C GLN A 186 -0.41 9.65 -1.03
N ASP A 187 0.74 9.62 -1.69
CA ASP A 187 1.17 8.43 -2.46
C ASP A 187 1.34 7.20 -1.55
N PHE A 188 1.91 7.42 -0.36
CA PHE A 188 2.07 6.37 0.64
C PHE A 188 0.73 5.87 1.17
N GLU A 189 -0.22 6.78 1.44
CA GLU A 189 -1.58 6.44 1.81
C GLU A 189 -2.27 5.60 0.74
N ALA A 190 -2.23 6.03 -0.52
CA ALA A 190 -2.85 5.33 -1.63
C ALA A 190 -2.24 3.94 -1.84
N CYS A 191 -0.91 3.81 -1.74
CA CYS A 191 -0.21 2.53 -1.81
C CYS A 191 -0.68 1.57 -0.70
N LEU A 192 -0.76 2.05 0.55
CA LEU A 192 -1.27 1.26 1.67
C LEU A 192 -2.75 0.92 1.52
N GLY A 193 -3.58 1.83 1.01
CA GLY A 193 -5.00 1.61 0.71
C GLY A 193 -5.19 0.48 -0.30
N ASN A 194 -4.43 0.48 -1.39
CA ASN A 194 -4.46 -0.59 -2.39
C ASN A 194 -4.03 -1.94 -1.81
N LEU A 195 -2.97 -1.98 -1.00
CA LEU A 195 -2.54 -3.21 -0.33
C LEU A 195 -3.57 -3.70 0.69
N SER A 196 -4.20 -2.80 1.44
CA SER A 196 -5.24 -3.12 2.43
C SER A 196 -6.42 -3.87 1.81
N MET A 197 -6.73 -3.56 0.55
CA MET A 197 -7.78 -4.22 -0.20
C MET A 197 -7.50 -5.70 -0.46
N HIS A 198 -6.32 -6.23 -0.21
CA HIS A 198 -6.02 -7.63 -0.46
C HIS A 198 -5.37 -8.36 0.73
N ASP A 199 -4.91 -7.63 1.75
CA ASP A 199 -4.20 -8.20 2.90
C ASP A 199 -4.58 -7.48 4.21
N GLU A 200 -4.96 -8.26 5.23
CA GLU A 200 -5.39 -7.74 6.53
C GLU A 200 -4.26 -7.09 7.34
N ASP A 201 -3.02 -7.60 7.23
CA ASP A 201 -1.87 -6.99 7.91
C ASP A 201 -1.55 -5.61 7.32
N TRP A 202 -1.67 -5.46 5.99
CA TRP A 202 -1.55 -4.15 5.35
C TRP A 202 -2.69 -3.20 5.72
N ALA A 203 -3.93 -3.70 5.89
CA ALA A 203 -5.03 -2.89 6.40
C ALA A 203 -4.79 -2.39 7.84
N ILE A 204 -4.18 -3.21 8.69
CA ILE A 204 -3.77 -2.78 10.04
C ILE A 204 -2.70 -1.68 9.97
N VAL A 205 -1.71 -1.82 9.08
CA VAL A 205 -0.65 -0.83 8.88
C VAL A 205 -1.20 0.49 8.34
N HIS A 206 -2.09 0.43 7.34
CA HIS A 206 -2.77 1.60 6.79
C HIS A 206 -3.54 2.37 7.87
N LEU A 207 -4.34 1.68 8.67
CA LEU A 207 -5.08 2.31 9.77
C LEU A 207 -4.16 2.97 10.82
N ARG A 208 -2.99 2.38 11.10
CA ARG A 208 -2.00 2.98 12.01
C ARG A 208 -1.39 4.24 11.42
N MET A 209 -0.96 4.19 10.16
CA MET A 209 -0.37 5.33 9.45
C MET A 209 -1.33 6.53 9.44
N ILE A 210 -2.59 6.31 9.08
CA ILE A 210 -3.62 7.35 9.06
C ILE A 210 -3.79 8.00 10.44
N ARG A 211 -3.86 7.19 11.51
CA ARG A 211 -4.03 7.70 12.88
C ARG A 211 -2.81 8.47 13.39
N ASP A 212 -1.62 8.02 13.01
CA ASP A 212 -0.39 8.75 13.31
C ASP A 212 -0.39 10.11 12.62
N LEU A 213 -0.84 10.18 11.36
CA LEU A 213 -0.96 11.44 10.62
C LEU A 213 -1.93 12.39 11.29
N LEU A 214 -3.17 11.94 11.53
CA LEU A 214 -4.23 12.77 12.11
C LEU A 214 -3.87 13.28 13.52
N SER A 215 -3.10 12.50 14.29
CA SER A 215 -2.67 12.91 15.63
C SER A 215 -1.42 13.79 15.63
N THR A 216 -0.49 13.57 14.71
CA THR A 216 0.78 14.30 14.64
C THR A 216 0.63 15.63 13.91
N PHE A 217 -0.17 15.65 12.84
CA PHE A 217 -0.32 16.78 11.92
C PHE A 217 -1.75 17.32 11.83
N PRO A 218 -2.39 17.70 12.94
CA PRO A 218 -3.80 18.12 12.96
C PRO A 218 -4.06 19.44 12.21
N ASP A 219 -3.02 20.23 11.92
CA ASP A 219 -3.11 21.53 11.25
C ASP A 219 -2.81 21.44 9.74
N THR A 220 -2.68 20.22 9.19
CA THR A 220 -2.52 19.97 7.75
C THR A 220 -3.73 20.47 6.97
N ASP A 221 -3.54 20.75 5.67
CA ASP A 221 -4.63 21.09 4.76
C ASP A 221 -5.87 20.21 4.96
N LYS A 222 -7.03 20.86 4.94
CA LYS A 222 -8.30 20.22 5.29
C LYS A 222 -8.74 19.17 4.28
N GLU A 223 -8.34 19.28 3.02
CA GLU A 223 -8.64 18.28 1.99
C GLU A 223 -7.85 17.00 2.27
N ILE A 224 -6.59 17.11 2.68
CA ILE A 224 -5.79 15.96 3.11
C ILE A 224 -6.38 15.35 4.40
N ILE A 225 -6.74 16.17 5.40
CA ILE A 225 -7.38 15.68 6.63
C ILE A 225 -8.71 14.97 6.33
N PHE A 226 -9.50 15.50 5.38
CA PHE A 226 -10.73 14.86 4.93
C PHE A 226 -10.44 13.49 4.31
N ALA A 227 -9.54 13.42 3.33
CA ALA A 227 -9.17 12.18 2.65
C ALA A 227 -8.66 11.12 3.64
N MET A 228 -7.80 11.51 4.58
CA MET A 228 -7.28 10.60 5.61
C MET A 228 -8.38 10.03 6.50
N ARG A 229 -9.37 10.85 6.88
CA ARG A 229 -10.51 10.41 7.69
C ARG A 229 -11.47 9.51 6.90
N GLU A 230 -11.64 9.75 5.60
CA GLU A 230 -12.40 8.88 4.70
C GLU A 230 -11.71 7.51 4.60
N SER A 231 -10.42 7.49 4.26
CA SER A 231 -9.61 6.27 4.24
C SER A 231 -9.62 5.52 5.58
N GLU A 232 -9.62 6.23 6.72
CA GLU A 232 -9.75 5.58 8.03
C GLU A 232 -11.05 4.78 8.13
N ALA A 233 -12.16 5.40 7.71
CA ALA A 233 -13.48 4.79 7.77
C ALA A 233 -13.57 3.58 6.84
N GLU A 234 -13.09 3.70 5.59
CA GLU A 234 -13.04 2.60 4.62
C GLU A 234 -12.21 1.41 5.12
N THR A 235 -11.03 1.69 5.68
CA THR A 235 -10.13 0.64 6.20
C THR A 235 -10.73 -0.07 7.41
N LEU A 236 -11.55 0.61 8.23
CA LEU A 236 -12.32 -0.05 9.28
C LEU A 236 -13.33 -1.07 8.71
N PHE A 237 -13.97 -0.79 7.58
CA PHE A 237 -14.81 -1.77 6.89
C PHE A 237 -14.00 -2.91 6.29
N VAL A 238 -12.84 -2.63 5.69
CA VAL A 238 -11.90 -3.67 5.20
C VAL A 238 -11.58 -4.66 6.32
N LEU A 239 -11.33 -4.16 7.54
CA LEU A 239 -11.06 -4.94 8.75
C LEU A 239 -12.31 -5.57 9.41
N GLY A 240 -13.50 -5.42 8.82
CA GLY A 240 -14.76 -5.93 9.37
C GLY A 240 -15.28 -5.17 10.60
N ARG A 241 -14.69 -4.02 10.96
CA ARG A 241 -15.03 -3.16 12.10
C ARG A 241 -16.10 -2.13 11.71
N ARG A 242 -17.19 -2.63 11.13
CA ARG A 242 -18.25 -1.84 10.49
C ARG A 242 -18.87 -0.76 11.39
N GLU A 243 -19.15 -1.07 12.66
CA GLU A 243 -19.74 -0.10 13.59
C GLU A 243 -18.81 1.10 13.84
N GLU A 244 -17.49 0.86 13.86
CA GLU A 244 -16.50 1.92 13.99
C GLU A 244 -16.41 2.72 12.69
N GLY A 245 -16.36 2.05 11.53
CA GLY A 245 -16.39 2.73 10.22
C GLY A 245 -17.62 3.63 10.07
N ASP A 246 -18.81 3.14 10.44
CA ASP A 246 -20.05 3.93 10.45
C ASP A 246 -19.93 5.17 11.36
N ALA A 247 -19.31 5.04 12.53
CA ALA A 247 -19.12 6.17 13.43
C ALA A 247 -18.17 7.22 12.84
N HIS A 248 -17.09 6.79 12.18
CA HIS A 248 -16.14 7.69 11.52
C HIS A 248 -16.77 8.43 10.33
N PHE A 249 -17.58 7.75 9.51
CA PHE A 249 -18.35 8.42 8.44
C PHE A 249 -19.42 9.36 8.99
N ALA A 250 -20.09 8.99 10.10
CA ALA A 250 -21.03 9.89 10.76
C ALA A 250 -20.35 11.17 11.24
N ASP A 251 -19.13 11.05 11.76
CA ASP A 251 -18.28 12.16 12.17
C ASP A 251 -17.83 13.00 10.96
N LEU A 252 -17.50 12.38 9.81
CA LEU A 252 -17.21 13.11 8.57
C LEU A 252 -18.41 13.93 8.10
N VAL A 253 -19.61 13.33 8.04
CA VAL A 253 -20.85 14.05 7.67
C VAL A 253 -21.15 15.20 8.64
N ARG A 254 -20.86 15.03 9.93
CA ARG A 254 -21.03 16.10 10.93
C ARG A 254 -20.07 17.26 10.68
N ASP A 255 -18.82 16.96 10.37
CA ASP A 255 -17.75 17.95 10.29
C ASP A 255 -17.63 18.61 8.91
N PHE A 256 -18.09 17.91 7.86
CA PHE A 256 -18.11 18.34 6.45
C PHE A 256 -19.48 18.06 5.80
N PRO A 257 -20.57 18.65 6.34
CA PRO A 257 -21.93 18.43 5.82
C PRO A 257 -22.13 18.99 4.40
N GLU A 258 -21.29 19.92 3.96
CA GLU A 258 -21.35 20.54 2.63
C GLU A 258 -20.73 19.68 1.53
N ASN A 259 -19.90 18.71 1.91
CA ASN A 259 -19.15 17.85 1.00
C ASN A 259 -19.95 16.59 0.68
N ALA A 260 -20.30 16.40 -0.59
CA ALA A 260 -21.00 15.21 -1.06
C ALA A 260 -20.23 13.90 -0.78
N TRP A 261 -18.89 13.92 -0.80
CA TRP A 261 -18.07 12.73 -0.58
C TRP A 261 -18.27 12.09 0.80
N SER A 262 -18.55 12.90 1.84
CA SER A 262 -18.90 12.41 3.19
C SER A 262 -20.07 11.41 3.17
N TYR A 263 -21.00 11.58 2.23
CA TYR A 263 -22.18 10.73 2.07
C TYR A 263 -21.95 9.64 1.02
N MET A 264 -21.21 9.96 -0.06
CA MET A 264 -20.92 9.02 -1.13
C MET A 264 -20.03 7.88 -0.65
N GLY A 265 -18.86 8.18 -0.06
CA GLY A 265 -17.97 7.17 0.49
C GLY A 265 -18.68 6.26 1.49
N TRP A 266 -19.48 6.85 2.39
CA TRP A 266 -20.25 6.07 3.38
C TRP A 266 -21.29 5.16 2.73
N GLY A 267 -22.05 5.65 1.75
CA GLY A 267 -23.04 4.84 1.05
C GLY A 267 -22.40 3.77 0.16
N ASP A 268 -21.23 4.04 -0.42
CA ASP A 268 -20.49 3.13 -1.29
C ASP A 268 -20.07 1.86 -0.54
N MET A 269 -19.80 1.96 0.77
CA MET A 269 -19.54 0.80 1.64
C MET A 269 -20.71 -0.18 1.76
N TYR A 270 -21.93 0.25 1.42
CA TYR A 270 -23.15 -0.55 1.45
C TYR A 270 -23.69 -0.92 0.07
N SER A 271 -23.21 -0.22 -0.95
CA SER A 271 -23.73 -0.34 -2.30
C SER A 271 -23.30 -1.67 -2.94
N PRO A 272 -24.21 -2.39 -3.61
CA PRO A 272 -23.85 -3.56 -4.39
C PRO A 272 -23.03 -3.23 -5.65
N ALA A 273 -23.02 -1.97 -6.09
CA ALA A 273 -22.30 -1.51 -7.28
C ALA A 273 -20.80 -1.40 -7.04
N PHE A 274 -20.42 -1.12 -5.79
CA PHE A 274 -19.04 -0.92 -5.37
C PHE A 274 -18.62 -2.08 -4.47
N PHE A 275 -17.39 -2.56 -4.60
CA PHE A 275 -16.80 -3.62 -3.76
C PHE A 275 -17.57 -4.96 -3.75
N GLN A 276 -17.78 -5.53 -4.93
CA GLN A 276 -18.81 -6.53 -5.22
C GLN A 276 -18.78 -7.84 -4.41
N ASP A 277 -17.74 -8.16 -3.62
CA ASP A 277 -17.62 -9.47 -2.95
C ASP A 277 -17.05 -9.44 -1.51
N ARG A 278 -16.85 -8.26 -0.89
CA ARG A 278 -16.11 -8.17 0.38
C ARG A 278 -16.96 -7.98 1.62
N TRP A 279 -18.08 -7.26 1.52
CA TRP A 279 -18.90 -6.91 2.68
C TRP A 279 -20.37 -7.27 2.47
N ALA A 280 -21.09 -7.43 3.57
CA ALA A 280 -22.53 -7.64 3.53
C ALA A 280 -23.22 -6.40 2.96
N LYS A 281 -23.66 -6.52 1.71
CA LYS A 281 -24.34 -5.47 0.95
C LYS A 281 -25.68 -5.11 1.60
N ASP A 282 -26.00 -3.82 1.59
CA ASP A 282 -27.27 -3.30 2.08
C ASP A 282 -27.70 -2.11 1.20
N PRO A 283 -28.27 -2.36 0.00
CA PRO A 283 -28.66 -1.30 -0.92
C PRO A 283 -29.68 -0.33 -0.32
N SER A 284 -30.51 -0.80 0.62
CA SER A 284 -31.45 0.04 1.36
C SER A 284 -30.72 1.04 2.24
N ARG A 285 -29.69 0.59 2.97
CA ARG A 285 -28.82 1.46 3.77
C ARG A 285 -28.02 2.43 2.93
N ALA A 286 -27.44 1.98 1.81
CA ALA A 286 -26.75 2.85 0.86
C ALA A 286 -27.68 3.98 0.39
N ARG A 287 -28.91 3.63 -0.03
CA ARG A 287 -29.93 4.59 -0.48
C ARG A 287 -30.31 5.60 0.61
N GLU A 288 -30.43 5.17 1.87
CA GLU A 288 -30.70 6.05 3.01
C GLU A 288 -29.60 7.11 3.15
N ILE A 289 -28.33 6.69 3.10
CA ILE A 289 -27.17 7.56 3.23
C ILE A 289 -27.08 8.55 2.06
N TYR A 290 -27.20 8.07 0.82
CA TYR A 290 -27.19 8.93 -0.36
C TYR A 290 -28.33 9.96 -0.32
N LYS A 291 -29.55 9.57 0.09
CA LYS A 291 -30.66 10.51 0.25
C LYS A 291 -30.38 11.60 1.29
N ARG A 292 -29.60 11.31 2.35
CA ARG A 292 -29.14 12.35 3.29
C ARG A 292 -28.19 13.33 2.60
N GLY A 293 -27.34 12.85 1.69
CA GLY A 293 -26.47 13.69 0.86
C GLY A 293 -27.22 14.55 -0.16
N LEU A 294 -28.54 14.37 -0.31
CA LEU A 294 -29.41 15.28 -1.06
C LEU A 294 -30.05 16.36 -0.14
N GLY A 295 -29.56 16.52 1.08
CA GLY A 295 -29.93 17.62 1.98
C GLY A 295 -29.56 19.01 1.41
N PRO A 296 -30.16 20.09 1.92
CA PRO A 296 -29.84 21.47 1.51
C PRO A 296 -28.43 21.94 1.92
N GLU A 297 -27.79 21.26 2.87
CA GLU A 297 -26.43 21.54 3.35
C GLU A 297 -25.34 21.19 2.32
N VAL A 298 -25.59 20.18 1.48
CA VAL A 298 -24.61 19.68 0.49
C VAL A 298 -24.53 20.65 -0.70
N THR A 299 -23.33 21.14 -0.98
CA THR A 299 -23.08 22.15 -2.01
C THR A 299 -22.16 21.71 -3.14
N THR A 300 -21.52 20.54 -3.00
CA THR A 300 -20.66 19.94 -4.02
C THR A 300 -21.31 18.70 -4.63
N ASP A 301 -20.93 18.33 -5.86
CA ASP A 301 -21.12 17.02 -6.53
C ASP A 301 -22.47 16.31 -6.31
N ARG A 302 -23.55 17.08 -6.18
CA ARG A 302 -24.88 16.54 -5.85
C ARG A 302 -25.41 15.60 -6.94
N GLU A 303 -25.02 15.85 -8.19
CA GLU A 303 -25.36 15.01 -9.34
C GLU A 303 -24.76 13.59 -9.26
N GLU A 304 -23.59 13.45 -8.64
CA GLU A 304 -22.93 12.16 -8.39
C GLU A 304 -23.68 11.32 -7.36
N ILE A 305 -24.28 11.97 -6.34
CA ILE A 305 -25.15 11.30 -5.38
C ILE A 305 -26.41 10.77 -6.07
N GLU A 306 -26.99 11.56 -6.99
CA GLU A 306 -28.15 11.13 -7.75
C GLU A 306 -27.82 9.95 -8.69
N GLU A 307 -26.64 9.92 -9.28
CA GLU A 307 -26.18 8.78 -10.09
C GLU A 307 -25.99 7.53 -9.23
N ARG A 308 -25.35 7.63 -8.06
CA ARG A 308 -25.25 6.50 -7.12
C ARG A 308 -26.60 5.92 -6.75
N ILE A 309 -27.61 6.77 -6.51
CA ILE A 309 -28.99 6.31 -6.25
C ILE A 309 -29.60 5.59 -7.45
N ARG A 310 -29.32 6.04 -8.68
CA ARG A 310 -29.76 5.39 -9.92
C ARG A 310 -29.10 4.01 -10.08
N LEU A 311 -27.81 3.89 -9.79
CA LEU A 311 -27.07 2.63 -9.86
C LEU A 311 -27.60 1.55 -8.90
N LEU A 312 -28.25 1.95 -7.79
CA LEU A 312 -28.92 1.00 -6.89
C LEU A 312 -30.19 0.36 -7.48
N GLY A 313 -30.70 0.86 -8.62
CA GLY A 313 -31.97 0.41 -9.21
C GLY A 313 -33.21 0.89 -8.45
N ASP A 314 -34.39 0.40 -8.84
CA ASP A 314 -35.64 0.60 -8.11
C ASP A 314 -35.79 -0.43 -6.97
N GLU A 315 -36.55 -0.07 -5.92
CA GLU A 315 -36.92 -0.98 -4.80
C GLU A 315 -37.94 -2.06 -5.22
#